data_AF-A0A950J7U2-F1
#
_entry.id   AF-A0A950J7U2-F1
#
_cell.length_a   1.000
_cell.length_b   1.000
_cell.length_c   1.000
_cell.angle_alpha   90.00
_cell.angle_beta   90.00
_cell.angle_gamma   90.00
#
_symmetry.space_group_name_H-M   'P 1'
#
loop_
_entity.id
_entity.type
_entity.pdbx_description
1 polymer ?
#
loop_
_entity_poly.entity_id
_entity_poly.type
_entity_poly.pdbx_seq_one_letter_code
_entity_poly.pdbx_strand_id
1 'polypeptide(L)' 'MIERIEQFPEGAQEVAEHPGVRRVPLVRYPYVIHYRLTENEIVILRIIHGARRSPWEYS' A
#
# COMPACT_ATOMS: atom_id res chain seq x y z
N MET A 1 -11.88 5.50 -1.96
CA MET A 1 -10.50 5.24 -1.46
C MET A 1 -9.58 4.87 -2.62
N ILE A 2 -9.94 3.87 -3.43
CA ILE A 2 -9.20 3.57 -4.66
C ILE A 2 -9.15 4.78 -5.60
N GLU A 3 -10.27 5.49 -5.77
CA GLU A 3 -10.34 6.75 -6.52
C GLU A 3 -9.31 7.80 -6.05
N ARG A 4 -8.92 7.79 -4.76
CA ARG A 4 -7.92 8.72 -4.23
C ARG A 4 -6.50 8.31 -4.63
N ILE A 5 -6.24 7.01 -4.77
CA ILE A 5 -4.99 6.49 -5.32
C ILE A 5 -4.89 6.85 -6.80
N GLU A 6 -6.00 6.78 -7.54
CA GLU A 6 -6.03 7.19 -8.96
C GLU A 6 -5.82 8.70 -9.14
N GLN A 7 -6.46 9.52 -8.31
CA GLN A 7 -6.33 10.98 -8.41
C GLN A 7 -4.97 11.50 -7.89
N PHE A 8 -4.38 10.83 -6.89
CA PHE A 8 -3.13 11.25 -6.24
C PHE A 8 -2.20 10.05 -6.02
N PRO A 9 -1.69 9.41 -7.09
CA PRO A 9 -0.92 8.17 -7.02
C PRO A 9 0.39 8.30 -6.23
N GLU A 10 0.99 9.48 -6.20
CA GLU A 10 2.23 9.76 -5.46
C GLU A 10 1.99 10.27 -4.03
N GLY A 11 0.72 10.47 -3.65
CA GLY A 11 0.36 11.05 -2.35
C GLY A 11 0.49 10.08 -1.17
N ALA A 12 0.63 8.78 -1.41
CA ALA A 12 0.80 7.80 -0.35
C ALA A 12 2.28 7.61 0.03
N GLN A 13 2.54 7.26 1.29
CA GLN A 13 3.89 7.09 1.81
C GLN A 13 4.61 5.90 1.13
N GLU A 14 5.87 6.10 0.75
CA GLU A 14 6.75 4.99 0.33
C GLU A 14 7.14 4.10 1.51
N VAL A 15 7.27 2.80 1.23
CA VAL A 15 7.76 1.81 2.18
C VAL A 15 9.28 1.90 2.20
N ALA A 16 9.86 2.24 3.34
CA ALA A 16 11.30 2.50 3.48
C ALA A 16 12.18 1.34 2.97
N GLU A 17 11.76 0.09 3.21
CA GLU A 17 12.50 -1.12 2.82
C GLU A 17 12.27 -1.52 1.34
N HIS A 18 11.30 -0.89 0.67
CA HIS A 18 10.91 -1.21 -0.70
C HIS A 18 10.70 0.07 -1.53
N PRO A 19 11.79 0.67 -2.05
CA PRO A 19 11.71 1.87 -2.88
C PRO A 19 10.72 1.72 -4.04
N GLY A 20 9.90 2.75 -4.27
CA GLY A 20 8.85 2.74 -5.30
C GLY A 20 7.58 1.96 -4.94
N VAL A 21 7.56 1.25 -3.81
CA VAL A 21 6.32 0.68 -3.25
C VAL A 21 5.70 1.68 -2.29
N ARG A 22 4.42 1.95 -2.47
CA ARG A 22 3.63 2.87 -1.66
C ARG A 22 2.57 2.11 -0.88
N ARG A 23 2.26 2.59 0.32
CA ARG A 23 1.22 2.00 1.19
C ARG A 23 0.13 3.01 1.51
N VAL A 24 -1.14 2.58 1.41
CA VAL A 24 -2.27 3.36 1.92
C VAL A 24 -3.11 2.53 2.89
N PRO A 25 -3.28 2.98 4.15
CA PRO A 25 -4.18 2.33 5.09
C PRO A 25 -5.63 2.68 4.77
N LEU A 26 -6.51 1.69 4.78
CA LEU A 26 -7.95 1.88 4.61
C LEU A 26 -8.55 2.39 5.93
N VAL A 27 -8.77 3.69 6.10
CA VAL A 27 -9.20 4.28 7.39
C VAL A 27 -10.39 3.56 8.07
N ARG A 28 -11.34 3.04 7.30
CA ARG A 28 -12.54 2.34 7.82
C ARG A 28 -12.35 0.86 8.11
N TYR A 29 -11.27 0.24 7.61
CA TYR A 29 -11.07 -1.20 7.72
C TYR A 29 -9.62 -1.50 8.09
N PRO A 30 -9.33 -2.57 8.85
CA PRO A 30 -7.97 -2.89 9.26
C PRO A 30 -7.16 -3.50 8.10
N TYR A 31 -7.13 -2.87 6.93
CA TYR A 31 -6.40 -3.29 5.74
C TYR A 31 -5.46 -2.20 5.24
N VAL A 32 -4.35 -2.64 4.65
CA VAL A 32 -3.34 -1.77 4.03
C VAL A 32 -3.11 -2.25 2.61
N ILE A 33 -3.29 -1.34 1.66
CA ILE A 33 -3.02 -1.61 0.24
C ILE A 33 -1.57 -1.21 -0.03
N HIS A 34 -0.81 -2.12 -0.60
CA HIS A 34 0.50 -1.82 -1.18
C HIS A 34 0.36 -1.79 -2.69
N TYR A 35 0.91 -0.75 -3.30
CA TYR A 35 0.92 -0.60 -4.74
C TYR A 35 2.24 0.00 -5.20
N ARG A 36 2.51 -0.09 -6.50
CA ARG A 36 3.59 0.66 -7.15
C ARG A 36 3.02 1.41 -8.34
N LEU A 37 3.76 2.43 -8.76
CA LEU A 37 3.49 3.14 -10.01
C LEU A 37 4.38 2.58 -11.10
N THR A 38 3.81 2.47 -12.29
CA THR A 38 4.56 2.30 -13.53
C THR A 38 4.24 3.49 -14.43
N GLU A 39 4.77 3.52 -15.65
CA GLU A 39 4.52 4.62 -16.59
C GLU A 39 3.04 4.83 -16.92
N ASN A 40 2.22 3.76 -16.90
CA ASN A 40 0.84 3.82 -17.39
C ASN A 40 -0.20 3.25 -16.42
N GLU A 41 0.22 2.62 -15.33
CA GLU A 41 -0.70 1.91 -14.44
C GLU A 41 -0.28 1.98 -12.97
N ILE A 42 -1.29 1.83 -12.11
CA ILE A 42 -1.16 1.59 -10.69
C ILE A 42 -1.29 0.09 -10.46
N VAL A 43 -0.22 -0.56 -10.04
CA VAL A 43 -0.21 -2.01 -9.81
C VAL A 43 -0.41 -2.27 -8.32
N ILE A 44 -1.56 -2.84 -7.95
CA ILE A 44 -1.82 -3.30 -6.58
C ILE A 44 -1.05 -4.59 -6.34
N LEU A 45 -0.11 -4.57 -5.40
CA LEU A 45 0.77 -5.70 -5.09
C LEU A 45 0.17 -6.63 -4.05
N ARG A 46 -0.38 -6.06 -2.97
CA ARG A 46 -0.99 -6.83 -1.88
C ARG A 46 -1.97 -5.98 -1.07
N ILE A 47 -3.02 -6.64 -0.57
CA ILE A 47 -3.93 -6.08 0.42
C ILE A 47 -3.76 -6.91 1.69
N ILE A 48 -3.15 -6.33 2.72
CA ILE A 48 -2.84 -7.03 3.97
C ILE A 48 -3.78 -6.56 5.08
N HIS A 49 -4.14 -7.45 5.99
CA HIS A 49 -4.92 -7.07 7.18
C HIS A 49 -3.98 -6.47 8.22
N GLY A 50 -3.95 -5.14 8.37
CA GLY A 50 -3.04 -4.40 9.25
C GLY A 50 -3.19 -4.73 10.75
N ALA A 51 -4.33 -5.24 11.20
CA ALA A 51 -4.49 -5.70 12.59
C ALA A 51 -4.10 -7.18 12.82
N ARG A 52 -3.72 -7.91 11.76
CA ARG A 52 -3.11 -9.23 11.90
C ARG A 52 -1.59 -9.02 11.82
N ARG A 53 -0.86 -9.29 12.91
CA ARG A 53 0.62 -9.32 12.85
C ARG A 53 1.04 -10.28 11.73
N SER A 54 1.99 -9.84 10.92
CA SER A 54 2.60 -10.69 9.91
C SER A 54 3.33 -11.84 10.62
N PRO A 55 3.17 -13.13 10.23
CA PRO A 55 3.82 -14.26 10.93
C PRO A 55 5.35 -14.21 11.00
N TRP A 56 5.98 -13.28 10.29
CA TRP A 56 7.42 -13.17 10.06
C TRP A 56 8.08 -12.03 10.85
N GLU A 57 7.41 -11.44 11.84
CA GLU A 57 7.96 -10.40 12.73
C GLU A 57 9.02 -10.93 13.73
N TYR A 58 9.54 -12.15 13.52
CA TYR A 58 10.70 -12.72 14.20
C TYR A 58 11.77 -13.05 13.17
N SER A 59 12.64 -12.10 12.82
CA SER A 59 13.95 -12.34 12.22
C SER A 59 14.87 -11.17 12.53
#